data_AF-A0A523G4M8-F1
#
_entry.id   AF-A0A523G4M8-F1
#
_cell.length_a   1.000
_cell.length_b   1.000
_cell.length_c   1.000
_cell.angle_alpha   90.00
_cell.angle_beta   90.00
_cell.angle_gamma   90.00
#
_symmetry.space_group_name_H-M   'P 1'
#
loop_
_entity.id
_entity.type
_entity.pdbx_description
1 polymer ?
#
loop_
_entity_poly.entity_id
_entity_poly.type
_entity_poly.pdbx_seq_one_letter_code
_entity_poly.pdbx_strand_id
1 'polypeptide(L)'
;MKNLVYVFAFFLIIACKSNHDKEVSAEENSSENTSIELNILVPDEEDGGEMLLGIINRKGLEGELFEAWFDENYQGHILDTATVQAIKPLLKNVTLKVFLGSWCEDSQREVPALFKILDATDYNYDRLELIAVTH
;
A
#
# COMPACT_ATOMS: atom_id res chain seq x y z
N MET A 1 44.11 -5.31 -36.56
CA MET A 1 45.54 -5.03 -36.38
C MET A 1 45.69 -3.78 -35.54
N LYS A 2 46.31 -3.93 -34.36
CA LYS A 2 47.14 -2.94 -33.64
C LYS A 2 46.45 -1.65 -33.16
N ASN A 3 46.63 -1.10 -31.98
CA ASN A 3 47.35 -1.39 -30.74
C ASN A 3 46.97 -0.18 -29.83
N LEU A 4 46.75 -0.37 -28.51
CA LEU A 4 47.62 0.17 -27.43
C LEU A 4 47.44 1.70 -27.19
N VAL A 5 47.14 2.22 -26.00
CA VAL A 5 47.90 2.17 -24.74
C VAL A 5 46.97 2.67 -23.60
N TYR A 6 46.98 1.98 -22.46
CA TYR A 6 46.40 2.44 -21.19
C TYR A 6 47.33 3.47 -20.52
N VAL A 7 46.77 4.56 -19.98
CA VAL A 7 47.46 5.39 -18.99
C VAL A 7 46.74 5.23 -17.66
N PHE A 8 47.37 4.43 -16.81
CA PHE A 8 47.03 4.17 -15.43
C PHE A 8 47.61 5.32 -14.58
N ALA A 9 46.79 6.27 -14.15
CA ALA A 9 47.19 7.30 -13.21
C ALA A 9 46.68 6.93 -11.81
N PHE A 10 47.51 6.18 -11.09
CA PHE A 10 47.34 5.90 -9.68
C PHE A 10 47.76 7.15 -8.90
N PHE A 11 46.80 7.98 -8.47
CA PHE A 11 47.04 8.99 -7.44
C PHE A 11 46.46 8.49 -6.12
N LEU A 12 47.30 7.76 -5.38
CA LEU A 12 47.18 7.60 -3.94
C LEU A 12 47.48 8.96 -3.31
N ILE A 13 46.45 9.66 -2.83
CA ILE A 13 46.59 10.65 -1.77
C ILE A 13 45.66 10.23 -0.63
N ILE A 14 46.30 9.61 0.35
CA ILE A 14 45.79 9.32 1.68
C ILE A 14 45.93 10.60 2.54
N ALA A 15 44.97 10.75 3.47
CA ALA A 15 44.91 11.64 4.65
C ALA A 15 44.12 12.97 4.45
N CYS A 16 43.23 13.42 5.34
CA CYS A 16 42.69 12.87 6.60
C CYS A 16 41.38 13.61 7.01
N LYS A 17 40.43 12.84 7.57
CA LYS A 17 39.41 13.10 8.64
C LYS A 17 39.19 14.53 9.18
N SER A 18 37.93 15.03 9.15
CA SER A 18 37.21 15.71 10.25
C SER A 18 35.76 16.09 9.86
N ASN A 19 34.87 16.16 10.85
CA ASN A 19 33.40 16.09 10.84
C ASN A 19 32.60 17.18 10.08
N HIS A 20 31.55 16.69 9.38
CA HIS A 20 30.11 17.00 9.47
C HIS A 20 29.65 18.47 9.70
N ASP A 21 29.20 19.15 8.63
CA ASP A 21 27.79 19.55 8.40
C ASP A 21 27.62 20.45 7.14
N LYS A 22 26.71 20.02 6.24
CA LYS A 22 25.82 20.77 5.29
C LYS A 22 26.50 21.63 4.20
N GLU A 23 26.16 21.58 2.90
CA GLU A 23 24.83 21.58 2.24
C GLU A 23 24.91 21.12 0.76
N VAL A 24 23.96 20.24 0.37
CA VAL A 24 23.26 19.96 -0.92
C VAL A 24 23.98 20.09 -2.30
N SER A 25 24.00 18.96 -3.02
CA SER A 25 23.63 18.90 -4.46
C SER A 25 23.09 17.51 -4.84
N ALA A 26 22.05 17.51 -5.67
CA ALA A 26 21.17 16.39 -6.03
C ALA A 26 21.79 15.33 -6.97
N GLU A 27 21.57 14.04 -6.68
CA GLU A 27 20.88 13.01 -7.50
C GLU A 27 21.08 11.59 -6.92
N GLU A 28 19.98 10.81 -6.96
CA GLU A 28 19.83 9.35 -6.97
C GLU A 28 20.27 8.42 -5.81
N ASN A 29 19.27 7.65 -5.36
CA ASN A 29 19.29 6.31 -4.74
C ASN A 29 19.72 6.11 -3.28
N SER A 30 18.71 5.90 -2.43
CA SER A 30 18.66 4.69 -1.60
C SER A 30 17.21 4.32 -1.30
N SER A 31 16.68 3.40 -2.11
CA SER A 31 15.55 2.56 -1.72
C SER A 31 15.95 1.84 -0.43
N GLU A 32 15.45 2.32 0.70
CA GLU A 32 15.43 1.52 1.91
C GLU A 32 14.51 0.33 1.61
N ASN A 33 15.12 -0.84 1.49
CA ASN A 33 14.42 -2.12 1.49
C ASN A 33 13.88 -2.37 2.90
N THR A 34 12.92 -1.57 3.33
CA THR A 34 12.12 -1.81 4.52
C THR A 34 10.93 -2.62 4.05
N SER A 35 10.93 -3.92 4.33
CA SER A 35 9.76 -4.77 4.14
C SER A 35 8.63 -4.17 4.97
N ILE A 36 7.64 -3.57 4.32
CA ILE A 36 6.46 -3.04 4.98
C ILE A 36 5.74 -4.21 5.65
N GLU A 37 5.61 -4.16 6.98
CA GLU A 37 4.79 -5.10 7.73
C GLU A 37 3.31 -4.80 7.43
N LEU A 38 2.58 -5.82 7.00
CA LEU A 38 1.19 -5.70 6.56
C LEU A 38 0.25 -6.33 7.57
N ASN A 39 -0.97 -5.80 7.65
CA ASN A 39 -2.06 -6.37 8.44
C ASN A 39 -1.73 -6.50 9.93
N ILE A 40 -1.11 -5.47 10.49
CA ILE A 40 -0.78 -5.41 11.92
C ILE A 40 -2.08 -5.35 12.72
N LEU A 41 -2.21 -6.23 13.71
CA LEU A 41 -3.29 -6.21 14.69
C LEU A 41 -2.84 -5.48 15.95
N VAL A 42 -3.71 -4.63 16.48
CA VAL A 42 -3.53 -3.95 17.76
C VAL A 42 -4.80 -4.09 18.61
N PRO A 43 -4.69 -4.07 19.95
CA PRO A 43 -5.86 -4.06 20.81
C PRO A 43 -6.76 -2.86 20.52
N ASP A 44 -8.07 -3.09 20.47
CA ASP A 44 -9.08 -2.04 20.50
C ASP A 44 -9.35 -1.66 21.96
N GLU A 45 -8.90 -0.48 22.37
CA GLU A 45 -9.02 0.00 23.75
C GLU A 45 -10.39 0.64 24.06
N GLU A 46 -11.21 0.90 23.04
CA GLU A 46 -12.54 1.52 23.21
C GLU A 46 -13.65 0.46 23.29
N ASP A 47 -13.71 -0.44 22.29
CA ASP A 47 -14.77 -1.44 22.16
C ASP A 47 -14.30 -2.87 22.53
N GLY A 48 -12.99 -3.05 22.73
CA GLY A 48 -12.39 -4.33 23.05
C GLY A 48 -12.16 -5.22 21.82
N GLY A 49 -11.24 -6.19 21.94
CA GLY A 49 -10.84 -7.05 20.83
C GLY A 49 -9.59 -6.54 20.11
N GLU A 50 -9.50 -6.78 18.81
CA GLU A 50 -8.35 -6.39 17.97
C GLU A 50 -8.83 -5.68 16.71
N MET A 51 -8.05 -4.69 16.28
CA MET A 51 -8.26 -3.92 15.05
C MET A 51 -7.01 -3.92 14.19
N LEU A 52 -7.19 -3.70 12.89
CA LEU A 52 -6.09 -3.50 11.96
C LEU A 52 -5.52 -2.08 12.10
N LEU A 53 -4.21 -1.95 11.95
CA LEU A 53 -3.53 -0.65 11.95
C LEU A 53 -2.44 -0.56 10.87
N GLY A 54 -2.35 0.60 10.22
CA GLY A 54 -1.32 0.88 9.23
C GLY A 54 -1.64 0.31 7.85
N ILE A 55 -0.62 -0.07 7.09
CA ILE A 55 -0.81 -0.56 5.72
C ILE A 55 -1.38 -1.99 5.78
N ILE A 56 -2.50 -2.19 5.09
CA ILE A 56 -3.17 -3.48 5.03
C ILE A 56 -3.39 -3.92 3.58
N ASN A 57 -3.83 -5.16 3.42
CA ASN A 57 -4.32 -5.69 2.16
C ASN A 57 -5.67 -6.39 2.37
N ARG A 58 -6.27 -6.84 1.27
CA ARG A 58 -7.55 -7.57 1.29
C ARG A 58 -7.54 -8.77 2.25
N LYS A 59 -6.43 -9.52 2.33
CA LYS A 59 -6.31 -10.67 3.23
C LYS A 59 -6.36 -10.28 4.72
N GLY A 60 -5.99 -9.04 5.05
CA GLY A 60 -6.16 -8.52 6.40
C GLY A 60 -7.64 -8.46 6.78
N LEU A 61 -8.50 -8.02 5.85
CA LEU A 61 -9.94 -7.90 6.05
C LEU A 61 -10.70 -9.23 5.88
N GLU A 62 -10.12 -10.16 5.13
CA GLU A 62 -10.64 -11.54 4.96
C GLU A 62 -10.09 -12.51 6.03
N GLY A 63 -9.37 -12.02 7.05
CA GLY A 63 -8.86 -12.84 8.15
C GLY A 63 -9.95 -13.22 9.16
N GLU A 64 -9.70 -14.26 9.96
CA GLU A 64 -10.68 -14.86 10.91
C GLU A 64 -11.40 -13.85 11.81
N LEU A 65 -10.73 -12.77 12.22
CA LEU A 65 -11.33 -11.72 13.06
C LEU A 65 -12.37 -10.85 12.35
N PHE A 66 -12.30 -10.77 11.02
CA PHE A 66 -13.05 -9.81 10.21
C PHE A 66 -13.89 -10.46 9.10
N GLU A 67 -13.65 -11.74 8.82
CA GLU A 67 -14.28 -12.49 7.72
C GLU A 67 -15.81 -12.44 7.78
N ALA A 68 -16.40 -12.49 8.97
CA ALA A 68 -17.84 -12.58 9.13
C ALA A 68 -18.55 -11.37 8.52
N TRP A 69 -18.14 -10.15 8.89
CA TRP A 69 -18.73 -8.94 8.33
C TRP A 69 -18.23 -8.67 6.92
N PHE A 70 -16.99 -9.06 6.58
CA PHE A 70 -16.46 -8.85 5.24
C PHE A 70 -17.25 -9.65 4.21
N ASP A 71 -17.43 -10.95 4.45
CA ASP A 71 -18.15 -11.85 3.54
C ASP A 71 -19.63 -11.50 3.46
N GLU A 72 -20.27 -11.20 4.60
CA GLU A 72 -21.68 -10.80 4.62
C GLU A 72 -21.91 -9.56 3.74
N ASN A 73 -21.12 -8.50 3.93
CA ASN A 73 -21.30 -7.25 3.20
C ASN A 73 -20.84 -7.35 1.74
N TYR A 74 -19.77 -8.11 1.47
CA TYR A 74 -19.34 -8.41 0.09
C TYR A 74 -20.45 -9.16 -0.64
N GLN A 75 -20.96 -10.26 -0.10
CA GLN A 75 -22.00 -11.06 -0.75
C GLN A 75 -23.33 -10.29 -0.84
N GLY A 76 -23.69 -9.54 0.21
CA GLY A 76 -24.93 -8.78 0.31
C GLY A 76 -25.02 -7.57 -0.62
N HIS A 77 -23.89 -6.97 -1.02
CA HIS A 77 -23.92 -5.81 -1.90
C HIS A 77 -24.39 -6.18 -3.33
N ILE A 78 -25.53 -5.63 -3.77
CA ILE A 78 -26.07 -5.87 -5.10
C ILE A 78 -25.49 -4.85 -6.07
N LEU A 79 -24.78 -5.33 -7.10
CA LEU A 79 -24.17 -4.47 -8.10
C LEU A 79 -25.21 -3.87 -9.05
N ASP A 80 -25.14 -2.55 -9.24
CA ASP A 80 -25.72 -1.90 -10.42
C ASP A 80 -24.82 -2.20 -11.63
N THR A 81 -25.21 -3.22 -12.39
CA THR A 81 -24.43 -3.69 -13.55
C THR A 81 -24.27 -2.65 -14.65
N ALA A 82 -25.25 -1.74 -14.83
CA ALA A 82 -25.15 -0.67 -15.82
C ALA A 82 -24.07 0.35 -15.41
N THR A 83 -24.07 0.73 -14.14
CA THR A 83 -23.06 1.65 -13.59
C THR A 83 -21.67 1.00 -13.60
N VAL A 84 -21.54 -0.26 -13.18
CA VAL A 84 -20.26 -1.01 -13.22
C VAL A 84 -19.66 -1.02 -14.63
N GLN A 85 -20.47 -1.29 -15.66
CA GLN A 85 -20.02 -1.29 -17.05
C GLN A 85 -19.57 0.11 -17.51
N ALA A 86 -20.30 1.16 -17.10
CA ALA A 86 -19.96 2.53 -17.44
C ALA A 86 -18.65 3.01 -16.79
N ILE A 87 -18.39 2.63 -15.53
CA ILE A 87 -17.18 3.08 -14.80
C ILE A 87 -15.95 2.24 -15.09
N LYS A 88 -16.09 0.97 -15.49
CA LYS A 88 -14.98 0.06 -15.81
C LYS A 88 -13.87 0.69 -16.66
N PRO A 89 -14.14 1.31 -17.82
CA PRO A 89 -13.08 1.96 -18.61
C PRO A 89 -12.46 3.18 -17.93
N LEU A 90 -13.20 3.87 -17.05
CA LEU A 90 -12.73 5.06 -16.34
C LEU A 90 -11.73 4.72 -15.23
N LEU A 91 -11.86 3.54 -14.62
CA LEU A 91 -11.01 3.12 -13.51
C LEU A 91 -9.59 2.67 -13.93
N LYS A 92 -9.34 2.39 -15.21
CA LYS A 92 -8.05 1.91 -15.72
C LYS A 92 -6.85 2.75 -15.27
N ASN A 93 -7.04 4.07 -15.21
CA ASN A 93 -6.01 5.05 -14.86
C ASN A 93 -6.26 5.77 -13.52
N VAL A 94 -7.18 5.25 -12.69
CA VAL A 94 -7.43 5.76 -11.32
C VAL A 94 -6.58 5.01 -10.29
N THR A 95 -5.97 5.74 -9.37
CA THR A 95 -5.31 5.19 -8.18
C THR A 95 -6.24 5.43 -6.99
N LEU A 96 -6.43 4.43 -6.14
CA LEU A 96 -7.27 4.50 -4.96
C LEU A 96 -6.40 4.38 -3.72
N LYS A 97 -6.61 5.30 -2.77
CA LYS A 97 -6.06 5.22 -1.42
C LYS A 97 -7.23 5.28 -0.46
N VAL A 98 -7.45 4.20 0.29
CA VAL A 98 -8.59 4.04 1.19
C VAL A 98 -8.09 4.11 2.62
N PHE A 99 -8.67 5.03 3.40
CA PHE A 99 -8.52 5.06 4.84
C PHE A 99 -9.78 4.45 5.45
N LEU A 100 -9.62 3.48 6.34
CA LEU A 100 -10.72 2.75 6.95
C LEU A 100 -10.40 2.41 8.41
N GLY A 101 -11.41 2.21 9.24
CA GLY A 101 -11.26 1.60 10.56
C GLY A 101 -11.89 0.21 10.54
N SER A 102 -11.18 -0.86 10.91
CA SER A 102 -11.80 -2.19 11.00
C SER A 102 -12.85 -2.28 12.12
N TRP A 103 -12.78 -1.37 13.10
CA TRP A 103 -13.74 -1.15 14.19
C TRP A 103 -14.99 -0.35 13.75
N CYS A 104 -14.94 0.32 12.61
CA CYS A 104 -16.00 1.25 12.19
C CYS A 104 -17.08 0.54 11.33
N GLU A 105 -18.34 0.57 11.77
CA GLU A 105 -19.48 -0.05 11.07
C GLU A 105 -19.64 0.44 9.61
N ASP A 106 -19.35 1.73 9.35
CA ASP A 106 -19.39 2.26 7.98
C ASP A 106 -18.30 1.66 7.10
N SER A 107 -17.09 1.48 7.64
CA SER A 107 -16.02 0.80 6.91
C SER A 107 -16.36 -0.67 6.67
N GLN A 108 -16.95 -1.34 7.66
CA GLN A 108 -17.38 -2.74 7.56
C GLN A 108 -18.44 -2.93 6.47
N ARG A 109 -19.32 -1.95 6.26
CA ARG A 109 -20.36 -1.99 5.22
C ARG A 109 -19.82 -1.62 3.84
N GLU A 110 -19.07 -0.52 3.74
CA GLU A 110 -18.74 0.10 2.45
C GLU A 110 -17.47 -0.48 1.81
N VAL A 111 -16.49 -0.95 2.60
CA VAL A 111 -15.23 -1.48 2.05
C VAL A 111 -15.44 -2.82 1.32
N PRO A 112 -16.20 -3.80 1.85
CA PRO A 112 -16.50 -5.02 1.10
C PRO A 112 -17.31 -4.74 -0.17
N ALA A 113 -18.24 -3.78 -0.13
CA ALA A 113 -18.98 -3.32 -1.30
C ALA A 113 -18.04 -2.72 -2.36
N LEU A 114 -17.07 -1.89 -1.95
CA LEU A 114 -16.03 -1.37 -2.83
C LEU A 114 -15.24 -2.50 -3.49
N PHE A 115 -14.76 -3.50 -2.74
CA PHE A 115 -14.05 -4.64 -3.31
C PHE A 115 -14.87 -5.37 -4.38
N LYS A 116 -16.18 -5.55 -4.15
CA LYS A 116 -17.06 -6.18 -5.14
C LYS A 116 -17.18 -5.39 -6.44
N ILE A 117 -17.20 -4.06 -6.35
CA ILE A 117 -17.19 -3.17 -7.51
C ILE A 117 -15.82 -3.24 -8.22
N LEU A 118 -14.71 -3.21 -7.47
CA LEU A 118 -13.37 -3.29 -8.05
C LEU A 118 -13.12 -4.62 -8.76
N ASP A 119 -13.59 -5.73 -8.18
CA ASP A 119 -13.55 -7.06 -8.80
C ASP A 119 -14.37 -7.10 -10.11
N ALA A 120 -15.57 -6.53 -10.10
CA ALA A 120 -16.43 -6.50 -11.29
C ALA A 120 -15.92 -5.58 -12.42
N THR A 121 -14.99 -4.67 -12.10
CA THR A 121 -14.40 -3.72 -13.05
C THR A 121 -13.03 -4.15 -13.57
N ASP A 122 -12.52 -5.32 -13.18
CA ASP A 122 -11.13 -5.75 -13.44
C ASP A 122 -10.11 -4.66 -13.03
N TYR A 123 -10.33 -4.03 -11.86
CA TYR A 123 -9.46 -2.98 -11.36
C TYR A 123 -8.03 -3.49 -11.13
N ASN A 124 -7.02 -2.65 -11.43
CA ASN A 124 -5.63 -2.99 -11.14
C ASN A 124 -5.31 -2.75 -9.65
N TYR A 125 -5.31 -3.83 -8.86
CA TYR A 125 -5.03 -3.80 -7.43
C TYR A 125 -3.63 -3.32 -7.04
N ASP A 126 -2.64 -3.29 -7.95
CA ASP A 126 -1.34 -2.65 -7.70
C ASP A 126 -1.47 -1.13 -7.47
N ARG A 127 -2.65 -0.58 -7.78
CA ARG A 127 -2.99 0.83 -7.63
C ARG A 127 -4.00 1.06 -6.51
N LEU A 128 -4.22 0.06 -5.65
CA LEU A 128 -4.99 0.19 -4.42
C LEU A 128 -4.02 0.21 -3.23
N GLU A 129 -4.14 1.24 -2.40
CA GLU A 129 -3.49 1.28 -1.09
C GLU A 129 -4.59 1.35 -0.02
N LEU A 130 -4.51 0.47 0.97
CA LEU A 130 -5.42 0.43 2.11
C LEU A 130 -4.65 0.79 3.37
N ILE A 131 -5.18 1.75 4.13
CA ILE A 131 -4.58 2.22 5.37
C ILE A 131 -5.64 2.12 6.46
N ALA A 132 -5.43 1.19 7.39
CA ALA A 132 -6.26 1.05 8.57
C ALA A 132 -5.86 2.10 9.62
N VAL A 133 -6.85 2.73 10.23
CA VAL A 133 -6.68 3.76 11.26
C VAL A 133 -7.32 3.33 12.57
N THR A 134 -6.80 3.88 13.66
CA THR A 134 -7.38 3.79 15.00
C THR A 134 -8.34 4.98 15.24
N HIS A 135 -8.97 5.05 16.42
CA HIS A 135 -9.88 6.11 16.85
C HIS A 135 -9.22 7.49 16.89
#